data_AF-A0ABD6CXH7-F1
#
_entry.id   AF-A0ABD6CXH7-F1
#
_cell.length_a   1.000
_cell.length_b   1.000
_cell.length_c   1.000
_cell.angle_alpha   90.00
_cell.angle_beta   90.00
_cell.angle_gamma   90.00
#
_symmetry.space_group_name_H-M   'P 1'
#
loop_
_entity.id
_entity.type
_entity.pdbx_description
1 polymer ?
#
loop_
_entity_poly.entity_id
_entity_poly.type
_entity_poly.pdbx_seq_one_letter_code
_entity_poly.pdbx_strand_id
1 'polypeptide(L)'
;MPTDSYVFDPPRFSALWVERTVIPVVAVVAVLSILLGLLSLFRRDREQMVRWQRWTAAVALVGAGVGTLATVILVTSGPGATGDLSAAFNALIGVAFGLLALVLLFPGLVAWGGGYLRGDRPFLGAALVCGPVLPAIVVAVRVALDVDMGPVGSLPVALPVTAAVVVLGRDLWTRVD
;
A
#
# COMPACT_ATOMS: atom_id res chain seq x y z
N MET A 1 -2.88 46.14 1.94
CA MET A 1 -3.04 44.69 1.75
C MET A 1 -1.84 44.20 0.97
N PRO A 2 -0.96 43.37 1.53
CA PRO A 2 0.06 42.68 0.76
C PRO A 2 -0.48 41.31 0.37
N THR A 3 -1.19 41.26 -0.76
CA THR A 3 -1.17 40.12 -1.67
C THR A 3 0.22 40.05 -2.32
N ASP A 4 0.72 38.84 -2.56
CA ASP A 4 1.98 38.51 -3.27
C ASP A 4 3.28 38.42 -2.45
N SER A 5 3.48 37.26 -1.82
CA SER A 5 4.75 36.51 -1.84
C SER A 5 4.51 35.10 -1.25
N TYR A 6 5.08 34.04 -1.86
CA TYR A 6 5.04 32.60 -1.49
C TYR A 6 4.07 31.65 -2.21
N VAL A 7 3.48 32.01 -3.35
CA VAL A 7 3.01 30.99 -4.32
C VAL A 7 4.15 30.70 -5.30
N PHE A 8 5.18 30.00 -4.83
CA PHE A 8 6.15 29.39 -5.74
C PHE A 8 5.50 28.12 -6.27
N ASP A 9 4.97 28.17 -7.49
CA ASP A 9 4.89 26.96 -8.31
C ASP A 9 6.31 26.42 -8.42
N PRO A 10 6.60 25.23 -7.84
CA PRO A 10 7.96 24.75 -7.78
C PRO A 10 8.45 24.52 -9.22
N PRO A 11 9.66 25.00 -9.57
CA PRO A 11 10.19 24.80 -10.91
C PRO A 11 10.19 23.30 -11.23
N ARG A 12 9.80 22.96 -12.47
CA ARG A 12 9.73 21.56 -12.91
C ARG A 12 11.08 20.89 -12.65
N PHE A 13 11.05 19.65 -12.15
CA PHE A 13 12.22 18.87 -11.75
C PHE A 13 12.98 19.35 -10.50
N SER A 14 12.48 20.37 -9.78
CA SER A 14 12.99 20.68 -8.43
C SER A 14 12.57 19.61 -7.42
N ALA A 15 13.33 19.48 -6.32
CA ALA A 15 13.01 18.55 -5.24
C ALA A 15 11.59 18.78 -4.69
N LEU A 16 11.17 20.04 -4.55
CA LEU A 16 9.83 20.43 -4.11
C LEU A 16 8.73 20.02 -5.11
N TRP A 17 8.99 20.09 -6.41
CA TRP A 17 8.05 19.61 -7.43
C TRP A 17 7.92 18.09 -7.40
N VAL A 18 9.03 17.37 -7.23
CA VAL A 18 9.02 15.90 -7.10
C VAL A 18 8.23 15.48 -5.87
N GLU A 19 8.48 16.11 -4.72
CA GLU A 19 7.81 15.80 -3.46
C GLU A 19 6.30 16.07 -3.51
N ARG A 20 5.88 17.20 -4.09
CA ARG A 20 4.47 17.61 -4.12
C ARG A 20 3.66 17.03 -5.26
N THR A 21 4.29 16.57 -6.34
CA THR A 21 3.58 16.14 -7.56
C THR A 21 3.93 14.73 -7.98
N VAL A 22 5.20 14.37 -8.06
CA VAL A 22 5.62 13.06 -8.58
C VAL A 22 5.37 11.95 -7.55
N ILE A 23 5.85 12.12 -6.31
CA ILE A 23 5.70 11.11 -5.25
C ILE A 23 4.22 10.73 -5.02
N PRO A 24 3.29 11.70 -4.91
CA PRO A 24 1.90 11.36 -4.63
C PRO A 24 1.22 10.65 -5.83
N VAL A 25 1.53 11.06 -7.06
CA VAL A 25 1.04 10.37 -8.27
C VAL A 25 1.58 8.95 -8.35
N VAL A 26 2.88 8.75 -8.10
CA VAL A 26 3.51 7.42 -8.07
C VAL A 26 2.88 6.55 -6.99
N ALA A 27 2.58 7.09 -5.81
CA ALA A 27 1.90 6.35 -4.74
C ALA A 27 0.51 5.87 -5.18
N VAL A 28 -0.29 6.73 -5.81
CA VAL A 28 -1.62 6.37 -6.32
C VAL A 28 -1.52 5.27 -7.39
N VAL A 29 -0.62 5.44 -8.38
CA VAL A 29 -0.41 4.44 -9.44
C VAL A 29 0.07 3.10 -8.86
N ALA A 30 0.97 3.13 -7.89
CA ALA A 30 1.48 1.93 -7.23
C ALA A 30 0.36 1.17 -6.51
N VAL A 31 -0.45 1.85 -5.69
CA VAL A 31 -1.52 1.20 -4.94
C VAL A 31 -2.62 0.67 -5.87
N LEU A 32 -2.96 1.39 -6.95
CA LEU A 32 -3.87 0.89 -7.99
C LEU A 32 -3.32 -0.37 -8.68
N SER A 33 -2.02 -0.38 -9.00
CA SER A 33 -1.38 -1.52 -9.64
C SER A 33 -1.39 -2.76 -8.73
N ILE A 34 -1.15 -2.57 -7.43
CA ILE A 34 -1.23 -3.64 -6.42
C ILE A 34 -2.67 -4.18 -6.36
N LEU A 35 -3.67 -3.29 -6.26
CA LEU A 35 -5.08 -3.69 -6.23
C LEU A 35 -5.46 -4.50 -7.47
N LEU A 36 -5.08 -4.04 -8.67
CA LEU A 36 -5.34 -4.74 -9.93
C LEU A 36 -4.62 -6.08 -10.01
N GLY A 37 -3.38 -6.18 -9.51
CA GLY A 37 -2.64 -7.43 -9.42
C GLY A 37 -3.33 -8.43 -8.51
N LEU A 38 -3.75 -8.01 -7.32
CA LEU A 38 -4.50 -8.88 -6.39
C LEU A 38 -5.86 -9.27 -6.96
N LEU A 39 -6.58 -8.36 -7.61
CA LEU A 39 -7.86 -8.66 -8.25
C LEU A 39 -7.71 -9.67 -9.39
N SER A 40 -6.68 -9.51 -10.21
CA SER A 40 -6.35 -10.44 -11.29
C SER A 40 -6.00 -11.82 -10.75
N LEU A 41 -5.18 -11.88 -9.70
CA LEU A 41 -4.83 -13.13 -9.03
C LEU A 41 -6.07 -13.83 -8.47
N PHE A 42 -6.92 -13.09 -7.76
CA PHE A 42 -8.16 -13.64 -7.21
C PHE A 42 -9.09 -14.15 -8.31
N ARG A 43 -9.27 -13.40 -9.41
CA ARG A 43 -10.08 -13.84 -10.54
C ARG A 43 -9.56 -15.13 -11.18
N ARG A 44 -8.24 -15.23 -11.39
CA ARG A 44 -7.61 -16.41 -11.98
C ARG A 44 -7.78 -17.66 -11.12
N ASP A 45 -7.51 -17.54 -9.82
CA ASP A 45 -7.44 -18.71 -8.93
C ASP A 45 -8.77 -18.98 -8.19
N ARG A 46 -9.82 -18.16 -8.39
CA ARG A 46 -11.10 -18.20 -7.66
C ARG A 46 -11.71 -19.60 -7.60
N GLU A 47 -11.72 -20.33 -8.72
CA GLU A 47 -12.41 -21.61 -8.83
C GLU A 47 -11.65 -22.74 -8.12
N GLN A 48 -10.33 -22.62 -8.01
CA GLN A 48 -9.46 -23.62 -7.39
C GLN A 48 -9.32 -23.42 -5.88
N MET A 49 -9.58 -22.20 -5.38
CA MET A 49 -9.48 -21.90 -3.94
C MET A 49 -10.56 -22.61 -3.13
N VAL A 50 -10.21 -23.07 -1.93
CA VAL A 50 -11.19 -23.52 -0.93
C VAL A 50 -12.00 -22.36 -0.36
N ARG A 51 -13.21 -22.63 0.14
CA ARG A 51 -14.17 -21.60 0.58
C ARG A 51 -13.61 -20.60 1.60
N TRP A 52 -12.84 -21.05 2.59
CA TRP A 52 -12.21 -20.17 3.58
C TRP A 52 -11.17 -19.23 2.94
N GLN A 53 -10.32 -19.74 2.04
CA GLN A 53 -9.33 -18.94 1.33
C GLN A 53 -9.99 -17.90 0.40
N ARG A 54 -11.13 -18.23 -0.21
CA ARG A 54 -11.90 -17.26 -1.01
C ARG A 54 -12.42 -16.10 -0.16
N TRP A 55 -12.92 -16.40 1.04
CA TRP A 55 -13.40 -15.36 1.96
C TRP A 55 -12.27 -14.44 2.42
N THR A 56 -11.11 -15.00 2.78
CA THR A 56 -9.96 -14.19 3.21
C THR A 56 -9.38 -13.36 2.07
N ALA A 57 -9.34 -13.89 0.85
CA ALA A 57 -8.98 -13.13 -0.34
C ALA A 57 -9.97 -11.98 -0.62
N ALA A 58 -11.28 -12.22 -0.48
CA ALA A 58 -12.28 -11.18 -0.64
C ALA A 58 -12.12 -10.06 0.41
N VAL A 59 -11.89 -10.42 1.68
CA VAL A 59 -11.60 -9.45 2.75
C VAL A 59 -10.32 -8.65 2.44
N ALA A 60 -9.27 -9.31 1.96
CA ALA A 60 -8.02 -8.65 1.55
C ALA A 60 -8.25 -7.66 0.39
N LEU A 61 -9.08 -8.01 -0.60
CA LEU A 61 -9.44 -7.13 -1.71
C LEU A 61 -10.24 -5.91 -1.24
N VAL A 62 -11.19 -6.09 -0.32
CA VAL A 62 -11.91 -4.98 0.31
C VAL A 62 -10.93 -4.07 1.05
N GLY A 63 -10.04 -4.65 1.85
CA GLY A 63 -8.96 -3.92 2.53
C GLY A 63 -8.06 -3.15 1.56
N ALA A 64 -7.67 -3.75 0.43
CA ALA A 64 -6.86 -3.11 -0.59
C ALA A 64 -7.60 -1.95 -1.26
N GLY A 65 -8.90 -2.11 -1.54
CA GLY A 65 -9.76 -1.05 -2.06
C GLY A 65 -9.87 0.13 -1.09
N VAL A 66 -10.16 -0.14 0.19
CA VAL A 66 -10.20 0.88 1.25
C VAL A 66 -8.84 1.57 1.41
N GLY A 67 -7.73 0.81 1.34
CA GLY A 67 -6.38 1.37 1.42
C GLY A 67 -6.02 2.24 0.22
N THR A 68 -6.53 1.91 -0.96
CA THR A 68 -6.42 2.75 -2.17
C THR A 68 -7.12 4.07 -1.96
N LEU A 69 -8.37 4.05 -1.47
CA LEU A 69 -9.13 5.26 -1.16
C LEU A 69 -8.42 6.10 -0.09
N ALA A 70 -7.94 5.48 0.99
CA ALA A 70 -7.15 6.15 2.02
C ALA A 70 -5.93 6.88 1.43
N THR A 71 -5.18 6.20 0.57
CA THR A 71 -4.00 6.76 -0.11
C THR A 71 -4.36 7.97 -0.94
N VAL A 72 -5.41 7.87 -1.77
CA VAL A 72 -5.88 8.99 -2.60
C VAL A 72 -6.27 10.18 -1.73
N ILE A 73 -7.09 9.97 -0.68
CA ILE A 73 -7.54 11.04 0.22
C ILE A 73 -6.35 11.75 0.88
N LEU A 74 -5.40 10.99 1.44
CA LEU A 74 -4.23 11.53 2.13
C LEU A 74 -3.32 12.31 1.18
N VAL A 75 -3.07 11.77 -0.02
CA VAL A 75 -2.29 12.44 -1.07
C VAL A 75 -2.94 13.75 -1.49
N THR A 76 -4.26 13.78 -1.67
CA THR A 76 -4.98 14.98 -2.11
C THR A 76 -5.17 16.02 -1.01
N SER A 77 -5.08 15.64 0.26
CA SER A 77 -5.24 16.56 1.40
C SER A 77 -4.06 17.54 1.55
N GLY A 78 -2.89 17.18 1.02
CA GLY A 78 -1.71 18.03 0.92
C GLY A 78 -1.02 18.38 2.25
N PRO A 79 0.18 19.01 2.22
CA PRO A 79 1.00 19.28 3.40
C PRO A 79 0.49 20.37 4.36
N GLY A 80 -0.67 20.97 4.07
CA GLY A 80 -1.23 22.13 4.79
C GLY A 80 -2.46 21.83 5.65
N ALA A 81 -2.74 20.54 5.91
CA ALA A 81 -3.98 20.11 6.56
C ALA A 81 -4.25 20.74 7.94
N THR A 82 -3.24 21.30 8.61
CA THR A 82 -3.39 21.98 9.91
C THR A 82 -3.91 23.42 9.80
N GLY A 83 -3.88 24.02 8.61
CA GLY A 83 -4.35 25.40 8.36
C GLY A 83 -5.81 25.51 7.89
N ASP A 84 -6.41 24.41 7.44
CA ASP A 84 -7.79 24.34 6.94
C ASP A 84 -8.52 23.15 7.59
N LEU A 85 -9.64 23.44 8.27
CA LEU A 85 -10.46 22.44 8.96
C LEU A 85 -10.95 21.35 8.01
N SER A 86 -11.28 21.69 6.76
CA SER A 86 -11.72 20.69 5.77
C SER A 86 -10.58 19.72 5.41
N ALA A 87 -9.38 20.25 5.20
CA ALA A 87 -8.20 19.44 4.93
C ALA A 87 -7.80 18.57 6.13
N ALA A 88 -7.95 19.08 7.37
CA ALA A 88 -7.75 18.30 8.59
C ALA A 88 -8.72 17.11 8.70
N PHE A 89 -10.01 17.33 8.43
CA PHE A 89 -11.01 16.26 8.44
C PHE A 89 -10.75 15.22 7.35
N ASN A 90 -10.37 15.64 6.14
CA ASN A 90 -10.01 14.72 5.06
C ASN A 90 -8.78 13.88 5.44
N ALA A 91 -7.76 14.49 6.03
CA ALA A 91 -6.60 13.75 6.53
C ALA A 91 -7.00 12.72 7.60
N LEU A 92 -7.85 13.09 8.56
CA LEU A 92 -8.33 12.18 9.60
C LEU A 92 -9.14 11.00 9.02
N ILE A 93 -10.02 11.27 8.06
CA ILE A 93 -10.78 10.23 7.34
C ILE A 93 -9.80 9.31 6.59
N GLY A 94 -8.81 9.88 5.92
CA GLY A 94 -7.76 9.15 5.24
C GLY A 94 -7.00 8.22 6.18
N VAL A 95 -6.62 8.70 7.37
CA VAL A 95 -5.97 7.88 8.41
C VAL A 95 -6.92 6.79 8.91
N ALA A 96 -8.19 7.10 9.19
CA ALA A 96 -9.17 6.12 9.63
C ALA A 96 -9.37 4.99 8.61
N PHE A 97 -9.45 5.34 7.32
CA PHE A 97 -9.50 4.35 6.24
C PHE A 97 -8.19 3.58 6.09
N GLY A 98 -7.04 4.23 6.29
CA GLY A 98 -5.74 3.55 6.30
C GLY A 98 -5.65 2.49 7.40
N LEU A 99 -6.12 2.81 8.61
CA LEU A 99 -6.17 1.85 9.73
C LEU A 99 -7.17 0.72 9.47
N LEU A 100 -8.36 1.03 8.96
CA LEU A 100 -9.34 0.01 8.57
C LEU A 100 -8.79 -0.90 7.47
N ALA A 101 -8.12 -0.33 6.47
CA ALA A 101 -7.45 -1.08 5.43
C ALA A 101 -6.41 -2.03 6.02
N LEU A 102 -5.58 -1.57 6.97
CA LEU A 102 -4.60 -2.42 7.64
C LEU A 102 -5.24 -3.60 8.36
N VAL A 103 -6.33 -3.36 9.11
CA VAL A 103 -7.07 -4.39 9.86
C VAL A 103 -7.68 -5.44 8.93
N LEU A 104 -8.12 -5.06 7.73
CA LEU A 104 -8.71 -5.99 6.76
C LEU A 104 -7.65 -6.69 5.90
N LEU A 105 -6.71 -5.91 5.36
CA LEU A 105 -5.71 -6.34 4.39
C LEU A 105 -4.68 -7.26 5.01
N PHE A 106 -4.19 -6.95 6.22
CA PHE A 106 -3.12 -7.72 6.86
C PHE A 106 -3.52 -9.18 7.15
N PRO A 107 -4.57 -9.46 7.95
CA PRO A 107 -4.97 -10.85 8.19
C PRO A 107 -5.51 -11.52 6.93
N GLY A 108 -6.17 -10.76 6.04
CA GLY A 108 -6.65 -11.27 4.76
C GLY A 108 -5.53 -11.80 3.87
N LEU A 109 -4.46 -11.02 3.68
CA LEU A 109 -3.29 -11.41 2.90
C LEU A 109 -2.52 -12.56 3.54
N VAL A 110 -2.34 -12.53 4.87
CA VAL A 110 -1.65 -13.63 5.58
C VAL A 110 -2.42 -14.94 5.44
N ALA A 111 -3.73 -14.91 5.63
CA ALA A 111 -4.57 -16.10 5.50
C ALA A 111 -4.68 -16.59 4.05
N TRP A 112 -4.80 -15.68 3.09
CA TRP A 112 -4.85 -16.01 1.67
C TRP A 112 -3.51 -16.58 1.17
N GLY A 113 -2.40 -15.93 1.52
CA GLY A 113 -1.04 -16.38 1.24
C GLY A 113 -0.71 -17.73 1.91
N GLY A 114 -1.19 -17.94 3.14
CA GLY A 114 -1.11 -19.23 3.83
C GLY A 114 -1.80 -20.38 3.08
N GLY A 115 -2.84 -20.08 2.30
CA GLY A 115 -3.44 -21.05 1.38
C GLY A 115 -2.48 -21.49 0.26
N TYR A 116 -1.74 -20.54 -0.32
CA TYR A 116 -0.73 -20.85 -1.35
C TYR A 116 0.51 -21.54 -0.79
N LEU A 117 0.92 -21.22 0.44
CA LEU A 117 2.03 -21.90 1.12
C LEU A 117 1.76 -23.39 1.37
N ARG A 118 0.50 -23.75 1.59
CA ARG A 118 0.08 -25.16 1.77
C ARG A 118 -0.18 -25.89 0.45
N GLY A 119 -0.21 -25.18 -0.67
CA GLY A 119 -0.41 -25.75 -2.00
C GLY A 119 0.87 -25.73 -2.84
N ASP A 120 0.73 -25.82 -4.16
CA ASP A 120 1.86 -25.94 -5.10
C ASP A 120 2.54 -24.61 -5.44
N ARG A 121 2.20 -23.51 -4.75
CA ARG A 121 2.69 -22.15 -5.07
C ARG A 121 3.35 -21.47 -3.86
N PRO A 122 4.42 -22.04 -3.29
CA PRO A 122 5.03 -21.54 -2.06
C PRO A 122 5.64 -20.14 -2.22
N PHE A 123 6.21 -19.81 -3.39
CA PHE A 123 6.77 -18.48 -3.63
C PHE A 123 5.73 -17.36 -3.62
N LEU A 124 4.55 -17.61 -4.22
CA LEU A 124 3.43 -16.65 -4.20
C LEU A 124 2.86 -16.51 -2.78
N GLY A 125 2.73 -17.63 -2.06
CA GLY A 125 2.31 -17.62 -0.66
C GLY A 125 3.26 -16.81 0.22
N ALA A 126 4.58 -17.00 0.04
CA ALA A 126 5.60 -16.24 0.75
C ALA A 126 5.52 -14.75 0.42
N ALA A 127 5.33 -14.38 -0.85
CA ALA A 127 5.16 -12.98 -1.24
C ALA A 127 3.96 -12.32 -0.55
N LEU A 128 2.80 -12.99 -0.52
CA LEU A 128 1.58 -12.47 0.10
C LEU A 128 1.66 -12.38 1.62
N VAL A 129 2.43 -13.26 2.28
CA VAL A 129 2.62 -13.24 3.74
C VAL A 129 3.75 -12.28 4.14
N CYS A 130 4.94 -12.43 3.57
CA CYS A 130 6.11 -11.65 3.94
C CYS A 130 6.02 -10.19 3.46
N GLY A 131 5.33 -9.93 2.34
CA GLY A 131 5.09 -8.59 1.82
C GLY A 131 4.52 -7.63 2.87
N PRO A 132 3.42 -7.96 3.56
CA PRO A 132 2.90 -7.14 4.66
C PRO A 132 3.56 -7.38 6.02
N VAL A 133 4.01 -8.61 6.34
CA VAL A 133 4.54 -8.95 7.67
C VAL A 133 5.90 -8.32 7.94
N LEU A 134 6.84 -8.35 6.99
CA LEU A 134 8.19 -7.79 7.18
C LEU A 134 8.15 -6.27 7.44
N PRO A 135 7.40 -5.46 6.65
CA PRO A 135 7.23 -4.04 6.95
C PRO A 135 6.61 -3.78 8.32
N ALA A 136 5.59 -4.57 8.72
CA ALA A 136 4.96 -4.43 10.03
C ALA A 136 5.95 -4.69 11.18
N ILE A 137 6.80 -5.71 11.06
CA ILE A 137 7.87 -5.99 12.03
C ILE A 137 8.86 -4.82 12.10
N VAL A 138 9.31 -4.31 10.94
CA VAL A 138 10.25 -3.17 10.90
C VAL A 138 9.65 -1.96 11.61
N VAL A 139 8.39 -1.63 11.33
CA VAL A 139 7.70 -0.49 11.98
C VAL A 139 7.55 -0.74 13.48
N ALA A 140 7.14 -1.94 13.90
CA ALA A 140 6.99 -2.28 15.31
C ALA A 140 8.32 -2.19 16.08
N VAL A 141 9.41 -2.71 15.51
CA VAL A 141 10.76 -2.62 16.08
C VAL A 141 11.21 -1.16 16.19
N ARG A 142 10.99 -0.37 15.14
CA ARG A 142 11.32 1.06 15.14
C ARG A 142 10.63 1.80 16.28
N VAL A 143 9.32 1.57 16.44
CA VAL A 143 8.52 2.20 17.49
C VAL A 143 8.91 1.70 18.89
N ALA A 144 9.17 0.39 19.03
CA ALA A 144 9.51 -0.20 20.33
C ALA A 144 10.91 0.18 20.82
N LEU A 145 11.87 0.36 19.91
CA LEU A 145 13.27 0.66 20.24
C LEU A 145 13.64 2.14 20.06
N ASP A 146 12.69 2.98 19.63
CA ASP A 146 12.89 4.40 19.32
C ASP A 146 14.09 4.67 18.39
N VAL A 147 14.28 3.80 17.41
CA VAL A 147 15.43 3.85 16.49
C VAL A 147 15.12 4.78 15.32
N ASP A 148 15.93 5.82 15.15
CA ASP A 148 15.89 6.64 13.94
C ASP A 148 16.77 6.03 12.85
N MET A 149 16.16 5.73 11.70
CA MET A 149 16.82 5.07 10.57
C MET A 149 17.36 6.07 9.54
N GLY A 150 17.29 7.37 9.84
CA GLY A 150 17.85 8.43 8.99
C GLY A 150 17.27 8.43 7.56
N PRO A 151 18.04 8.91 6.56
CA PRO A 151 17.55 9.11 5.19
C PRO A 151 17.08 7.83 4.46
N VAL A 152 17.50 6.67 4.95
CA VAL A 152 17.26 5.36 4.32
C VAL A 152 16.11 4.61 5.00
N GLY A 153 15.47 5.23 6.00
CA GLY A 153 14.55 4.54 6.91
C GLY A 153 13.30 3.92 6.31
N SER A 154 12.94 4.28 5.08
CA SER A 154 11.82 3.66 4.36
C SER A 154 12.21 2.42 3.56
N LEU A 155 13.50 2.20 3.24
CA LEU A 155 13.93 1.04 2.43
C LEU A 155 13.57 -0.31 3.05
N PRO A 156 13.76 -0.54 4.37
CA PRO A 156 13.41 -1.83 4.97
C PRO A 156 11.90 -2.13 4.93
N VAL A 157 11.06 -1.10 4.76
CA VAL A 157 9.61 -1.22 4.58
C VAL A 157 9.25 -1.39 3.10
N ALA A 158 9.87 -0.61 2.22
CA ALA A 158 9.56 -0.61 0.79
C ALA A 158 10.04 -1.89 0.08
N LEU A 159 11.25 -2.36 0.39
CA LEU A 159 11.87 -3.50 -0.32
C LEU A 159 11.05 -4.80 -0.23
N PRO A 160 10.54 -5.24 0.95
CA PRO A 160 9.70 -6.42 1.04
C PRO A 160 8.42 -6.30 0.20
N VAL A 161 7.80 -5.11 0.18
CA VAL A 161 6.58 -4.86 -0.61
C VAL A 161 6.91 -4.92 -2.09
N THR A 162 7.98 -4.25 -2.54
CA THR A 162 8.40 -4.27 -3.94
C THR A 162 8.73 -5.69 -4.41
N ALA A 163 9.46 -6.46 -3.60
CA ALA A 163 9.77 -7.85 -3.91
C ALA A 163 8.48 -8.70 -4.04
N ALA A 164 7.51 -8.53 -3.13
CA ALA A 164 6.23 -9.22 -3.22
C ALA A 164 5.45 -8.86 -4.49
N VAL A 165 5.44 -7.59 -4.88
CA VAL A 165 4.79 -7.12 -6.12
C VAL A 165 5.48 -7.68 -7.36
N VAL A 166 6.81 -7.76 -7.39
CA VAL A 166 7.55 -8.36 -8.50
C VAL A 166 7.25 -9.85 -8.63
N VAL A 167 7.21 -10.58 -7.51
CA VAL A 167 6.85 -12.01 -7.50
C VAL A 167 5.42 -12.21 -8.01
N LEU A 168 4.47 -11.40 -7.52
CA LEU A 168 3.07 -11.42 -7.98
C LEU A 168 2.98 -11.15 -9.49
N GLY A 169 3.64 -10.10 -9.97
CA GLY A 169 3.63 -9.73 -11.39
C GLY A 169 4.24 -10.81 -12.28
N ARG A 170 5.35 -11.42 -11.85
CA ARG A 170 5.98 -12.55 -12.56
C ARG A 170 5.06 -13.76 -12.62
N ASP A 171 4.41 -14.10 -11.51
CA ASP A 171 3.49 -15.24 -11.45
C ASP A 171 2.23 -15.02 -12.30
N LEU A 172 1.75 -13.77 -12.41
CA LEU A 172 0.67 -13.41 -13.33
C LEU A 172 1.12 -13.49 -14.79
N TRP A 173 2.32 -12.96 -15.12
CA TRP A 173 2.85 -12.94 -16.49
C TRP A 173 3.13 -14.33 -17.06
N THR A 174 3.74 -15.21 -16.26
CA THR A 174 4.17 -16.54 -16.72
C THR A 174 3.03 -17.54 -16.91
N ARG A 175 1.81 -17.18 -16.52
CA ARG A 175 0.65 -18.10 -16.49
C ARG A 175 -0.60 -17.44 -17.07
N VAL A 176 -0.43 -16.70 -18.17
CA VAL A 176 -1.52 -16.09 -18.96
C VAL A 176 -2.14 -17.12 -19.94
N ASP A 177 -1.70 -18.37 -19.91
CA ASP A 177 -2.20 -19.45 -20.79
C ASP A 177 -3.57 -20.02 -20.34
#